data_AF-A0A2V9RQK6-F1
#
_entry.id   AF-A0A2V9RQK6-F1
#
_cell.length_a   1.000
_cell.length_b   1.000
_cell.length_c   1.000
_cell.angle_alpha   90.00
_cell.angle_beta   90.00
_cell.angle_gamma   90.00
#
_symmetry.space_group_name_H-M   'P 1'
#
loop_
_entity.id
_entity.type
_entity.pdbx_description
1 polymer ?
#
loop_
_entity_poly.entity_id
_entity_poly.type
_entity_poly.pdbx_seq_one_letter_code
_entity_poly.pdbx_strand_id
1 'polypeptide(L)' 'MSKILVAEDNLPNRELIREILESCGHEVIEAEDGQQALERLKD' A
#
# COMPACT_ATOMS: atom_id res chain seq x y z
N MET A 1 -5.00 -2.90 -14.44
CA MET A 1 -5.38 -2.21 -13.20
C MET A 1 -5.62 -3.27 -12.15
N SER A 2 -4.91 -3.18 -11.02
CA SER A 2 -5.04 -4.09 -9.88
C SER A 2 -5.12 -3.27 -8.61
N LYS A 3 -5.78 -3.80 -7.58
CA LYS A 3 -5.78 -3.25 -6.22
C LYS A 3 -4.63 -3.90 -5.44
N ILE A 4 -3.70 -3.11 -4.92
CA ILE A 4 -2.45 -3.59 -4.29
C ILE A 4 -2.38 -3.08 -2.86
N LEU A 5 -2.16 -3.98 -1.90
CA LEU A 5 -1.85 -3.63 -0.51
C LEU A 5 -0.32 -3.52 -0.33
N VAL A 6 0.15 -2.38 0.14
CA VAL A 6 1.56 -2.13 0.48
C VAL A 6 1.67 -2.03 1.99
N ALA A 7 2.37 -2.98 2.62
CA ALA A 7 2.68 -2.97 4.05
C ALA A 7 4.15 -2.57 4.25
N GLU A 8 4.39 -1.36 4.76
CA GLU A 8 5.73 -0.76 4.93
C GLU A 8 5.72 0.23 6.11
N ASP A 9 6.62 0.03 7.07
CA ASP A 9 6.68 0.78 8.33
C ASP A 9 7.39 2.13 8.20
N ASN A 10 8.24 2.29 7.19
CA ASN A 10 8.89 3.56 6.89
C ASN A 10 8.05 4.43 5.94
N LEU A 11 7.57 5.58 6.42
CA LEU A 11 6.73 6.50 5.63
C LEU A 11 7.35 6.89 4.27
N PRO A 12 8.61 7.38 4.19
CA PRO A 12 9.24 7.68 2.90
C PRO A 12 9.25 6.51 1.90
N ASN A 13 9.54 5.29 2.35
CA ASN A 13 9.52 4.12 1.48
C ASN A 13 8.11 3.81 0.99
N ARG A 14 7.12 3.88 1.88
CA ARG A 14 5.73 3.58 1.55
C ARG A 14 5.16 4.58 0.54
N GLU A 15 5.47 5.87 0.69
CA GLU A 15 5.11 6.91 -0.26
C GLU A 15 5.73 6.66 -1.64
N LEU A 16 7.02 6.34 -1.70
CA LEU A 16 7.71 6.01 -2.95
C LEU A 16 7.05 4.82 -3.67
N ILE A 17 6.75 3.75 -2.94
CA ILE A 17 6.10 2.56 -3.51
C ILE A 17 4.70 2.91 -4.03
N ARG A 18 3.92 3.66 -3.26
CA ARG A 18 2.59 4.13 -3.68
C ARG A 18 2.69 4.91 -5.00
N GLU A 19 3.56 5.92 -5.07
CA GLU A 19 3.70 6.76 -6.27
C GLU A 19 4.07 5.95 -7.51
N ILE A 20 5.00 5.00 -7.38
CA ILE A 20 5.39 4.12 -8.49
C ILE A 20 4.20 3.28 -8.97
N LEU A 21 3.47 2.64 -8.06
CA LEU A 21 2.35 1.76 -8.41
C LEU A 21 1.15 2.54 -8.97
N GLU A 22 0.83 3.71 -8.40
CA GLU A 22 -0.20 4.61 -8.92
C GLU A 22 0.18 5.13 -10.32
N SER A 23 1.45 5.49 -10.56
CA SER A 23 1.93 5.90 -11.89
C SER A 23 1.81 4.79 -12.94
N CYS A 24 1.82 3.53 -12.51
CA CYS A 24 1.60 2.35 -13.34
C CYS A 24 0.11 2.03 -13.55
N GLY A 25 -0.81 2.82 -12.98
CA GLY A 25 -2.26 2.63 -13.13
C GLY A 25 -2.87 1.59 -12.18
N HIS A 26 -2.26 1.36 -11.02
CA HIS A 26 -2.81 0.53 -9.96
C HIS A 26 -3.49 1.38 -8.88
N GLU A 27 -4.45 0.77 -8.18
CA GLU A 27 -5.01 1.33 -6.94
C GLU A 27 -4.18 0.80 -5.77
N VAL A 28 -3.71 1.70 -4.90
CA VAL A 28 -2.84 1.34 -3.78
C VAL A 28 -3.58 1.53 -2.46
N ILE A 29 -3.54 0.51 -1.62
CA ILE A 29 -3.94 0.57 -0.22
C ILE A 29 -2.66 0.51 0.60
N GLU A 30 -2.46 1.48 1.49
CA GLU A 30 -1.30 1.51 2.38
C GLU A 30 -1.60 0.91 3.75
N ALA A 31 -0.60 0.23 4.31
CA ALA A 31 -0.54 -0.19 5.70
C ALA A 31 0.85 0.12 6.30
N GLU A 32 0.89 0.62 7.53
CA GLU A 32 2.11 0.98 8.26
C GLU A 32 2.64 -0.16 9.15
N ASP A 33 1.84 -1.20 9.37
CA ASP A 33 2.25 -2.40 10.09
C ASP A 33 1.41 -3.62 9.66
N GLY A 34 1.72 -4.78 10.25
CA GLY A 34 1.04 -6.03 9.95
C GLY A 34 -0.41 -6.08 10.43
N GLN A 35 -0.76 -5.41 11.54
CA GLN A 35 -2.12 -5.40 12.07
C GLN A 35 -3.03 -4.59 11.14
N GLN A 36 -2.59 -3.40 10.74
CA GLN A 36 -3.29 -2.56 9.77
C GLN A 36 -3.42 -3.28 8.43
N ALA A 37 -2.38 -3.98 7.96
CA ALA A 37 -2.45 -4.76 6.72
C ALA A 37 -3.55 -5.83 6.77
N LEU A 38 -3.66 -6.57 7.87
CA LEU A 38 -4.71 -7.57 8.06
C LEU A 38 -6.11 -6.96 8.18
N GLU A 39 -6.25 -5.77 8.74
CA GLU A 39 -7.52 -5.04 8.78
C GLU A 39 -7.97 -4.65 7.38
N ARG A 40 -7.07 -4.15 6.53
CA ARG A 40 -7.37 -3.77 5.13
C ARG A 40 -7.74 -4.94 4.22
N LEU A 41 -7.39 -6.19 4.56
CA LEU A 41 -7.78 -7.38 3.80
C LEU A 41 -9.22 -7.83 4.06
N LYS A 42 -9.88 -7.29 5.09
CA LYS A 42 -11.23 -7.69 5.49
C LYS A 42 -12.33 -6.83 4.85
N ASP A 43 -11.94 -5.76 4.16
CA ASP A 43 -12.81 -4.83 3.42
C ASP A 43 -12.92 -5.21 1.93
#